data_AF-A0A2G5TG08-F1
#
_entry.id   AF-A0A2G5TG08-F1
#
_cell.length_a   1.000
_cell.length_b   1.000
_cell.length_c   1.000
_cell.angle_alpha   90.00
_cell.angle_beta   90.00
_cell.angle_gamma   90.00
#
_symmetry.space_group_name_H-M   'P 1'
#
loop_
_entity.id
_entity.type
_entity.pdbx_description
1 polymer ?
#
loop_
_entity_poly.entity_id
_entity_poly.type
_entity_poly.pdbx_seq_one_letter_code
_entity_poly.pdbx_strand_id
1 'polypeptide(L)'
;MWHEARRQEKILRSTMIDQSKRAERKRRYFENVRKDPEQFMQIHGRKAQVHADLGIARAAEDTNILRPWQGDPKITIDRFDVRSHLSRMDLMDDDDDVVRKKKQEVVDDKEKIVTDFERYRVLIINDYKGVSEKSYLKKISDREFWHAEKEHSKKMEAEKKKKSAEKKSTIGFSYEDSEVVKGGKGDKELSDEESEEEMDNMQDLDVDLDTAALNPETQRIVNKSGEEFGVRRGLFCALLKADQQALRDAAQLKQIDRQKAQLSVRTHK
;
A
#
# COMPACT_ATOMS: atom_id res chain seq x y z
N MET A 1 -21.22 -16.35 -50.09
CA MET A 1 -21.17 -15.04 -49.40
C MET A 1 -21.41 -15.13 -47.89
N TRP A 2 -22.48 -15.78 -47.38
CA TRP A 2 -22.75 -15.88 -45.93
C TRP A 2 -21.64 -16.60 -45.10
N HIS A 3 -21.10 -17.71 -45.61
CA HIS A 3 -20.09 -18.49 -44.85
C HIS A 3 -18.78 -17.74 -44.63
N GLU A 4 -18.43 -16.85 -45.55
CA GLU A 4 -17.23 -16.02 -45.48
C GLU A 4 -17.43 -14.88 -44.47
N ALA A 5 -18.59 -14.24 -44.48
CA ALA A 5 -18.97 -13.26 -43.45
C ALA A 5 -18.95 -13.88 -42.04
N ARG A 6 -19.47 -15.10 -41.87
CA ARG A 6 -19.46 -15.81 -40.58
C ARG A 6 -18.06 -16.21 -40.11
N ARG A 7 -17.14 -16.49 -41.05
CA ARG A 7 -15.72 -16.76 -40.76
C ARG A 7 -15.02 -15.47 -40.30
N GLN A 8 -15.25 -14.35 -40.98
CA GLN A 8 -14.73 -13.04 -40.59
C GLN A 8 -15.24 -12.61 -39.21
N GLU A 9 -16.54 -12.81 -38.94
CA GLU A 9 -17.15 -12.52 -37.64
C GLU A 9 -16.51 -13.35 -36.51
N LYS A 10 -16.23 -14.64 -36.74
CA LYS A 10 -15.55 -15.49 -35.76
C LYS A 10 -14.13 -15.01 -35.46
N ILE A 11 -13.40 -14.58 -36.48
CA ILE A 11 -12.05 -14.02 -36.33
C ILE A 11 -12.12 -12.73 -35.51
N LEU A 12 -12.96 -11.76 -35.91
CA LEU A 12 -13.18 -10.50 -35.19
C LEU A 12 -13.53 -10.72 -33.71
N ARG A 13 -14.48 -11.61 -33.41
CA ARG A 13 -14.85 -11.94 -32.02
C ARG A 13 -13.69 -12.55 -31.24
N SER A 14 -12.92 -13.45 -31.85
CA SER A 14 -11.76 -14.05 -31.20
C SER A 14 -10.66 -13.02 -30.91
N THR A 15 -10.38 -12.12 -31.85
CA THR A 15 -9.39 -11.05 -31.69
C THR A 15 -9.84 -10.05 -30.62
N MET A 16 -11.12 -9.71 -30.57
CA MET A 16 -11.70 -8.81 -29.56
C MET A 16 -11.58 -9.39 -28.15
N ILE A 17 -11.91 -10.68 -27.96
CA ILE A 17 -11.79 -11.36 -26.67
C ILE A 17 -10.32 -11.41 -26.23
N ASP A 18 -9.40 -11.75 -27.14
CA ASP A 18 -7.97 -11.81 -26.84
C ASP A 18 -7.37 -10.43 -26.50
N GLN A 19 -7.79 -9.37 -27.19
CA GLN A 19 -7.41 -8.00 -26.87
C GLN A 19 -7.95 -7.57 -25.50
N SER A 20 -9.21 -7.90 -25.18
CA SER A 20 -9.81 -7.63 -23.86
C SER A 20 -9.04 -8.37 -22.74
N LYS A 21 -8.79 -9.67 -22.90
CA LYS A 21 -7.99 -10.46 -21.94
C LYS A 21 -6.55 -9.94 -21.80
N ARG A 22 -5.94 -9.46 -22.88
CA ARG A 22 -4.59 -8.87 -22.85
C ARG A 22 -4.60 -7.49 -22.16
N ALA A 23 -5.63 -6.68 -22.38
CA ALA A 23 -5.81 -5.40 -21.70
C ALA A 23 -6.05 -5.60 -20.20
N GLU A 24 -6.87 -6.59 -19.83
CA GLU A 24 -7.10 -6.95 -18.43
C GLU A 24 -5.82 -7.44 -17.74
N ARG A 25 -5.05 -8.33 -18.38
CA ARG A 25 -3.74 -8.75 -17.87
C ARG A 25 -2.77 -7.58 -17.69
N LYS A 26 -2.72 -6.64 -18.65
CA LYS A 26 -1.90 -5.42 -18.51
C LYS A 26 -2.38 -4.56 -17.36
N ARG A 27 -3.70 -4.35 -17.24
CA ARG A 27 -4.29 -3.58 -16.13
C ARG A 27 -3.96 -4.22 -14.78
N ARG A 28 -4.17 -5.54 -14.62
CA ARG A 28 -3.82 -6.29 -13.41
C ARG A 28 -2.33 -6.21 -13.10
N TYR A 29 -1.46 -6.33 -14.11
CA TYR A 29 -0.02 -6.16 -13.94
C TYR A 29 0.33 -4.77 -13.42
N PHE A 30 -0.22 -3.71 -14.03
CA PHE A 30 0.03 -2.35 -13.57
C PHE A 30 -0.63 -2.04 -12.23
N GLU A 31 -1.81 -2.56 -11.89
CA GLU A 31 -2.41 -2.44 -10.55
C GLU A 31 -1.55 -3.16 -9.49
N ASN A 32 -0.93 -4.30 -9.82
CA ASN A 32 -0.04 -5.02 -8.93
C ASN A 32 1.34 -4.34 -8.75
N VAL A 33 1.87 -3.72 -9.82
CA VAL A 33 3.16 -3.02 -9.81
C VAL A 33 3.03 -1.59 -9.30
N ARG A 34 1.86 -0.96 -9.45
CA ARG A 34 1.49 0.37 -8.92
C ARG A 34 0.91 0.26 -7.50
N LYS A 35 1.28 -0.78 -6.75
CA LYS A 35 1.15 -0.74 -5.30
C LYS A 35 2.08 0.34 -4.77
N ASP A 36 1.64 1.03 -3.71
CA ASP A 36 2.32 2.21 -3.19
C ASP A 36 3.78 1.89 -2.87
N PRO A 37 4.78 2.62 -3.40
CA PRO A 37 6.18 2.43 -3.04
C PRO A 37 6.43 2.48 -1.52
N GLU A 38 5.58 3.21 -0.79
CA GLU A 38 5.66 3.32 0.67
C GLU A 38 5.21 2.05 1.41
N GLN A 39 4.37 1.20 0.80
CA GLN A 39 3.92 -0.07 1.42
C GLN A 39 5.05 -1.09 1.65
N PHE A 40 6.20 -0.92 1.02
CA PHE A 40 7.38 -1.79 1.16
C PHE A 40 8.56 -1.11 1.85
N MET A 41 8.39 0.13 2.34
CA MET A 41 9.47 0.83 3.02
C MET A 41 9.69 0.23 4.41
N GLN A 42 10.56 -0.78 4.47
CA GLN A 42 10.99 -1.40 5.72
C GLN A 42 12.21 -0.64 6.26
N ILE A 43 12.04 0.02 7.40
CA ILE A 43 13.15 0.69 8.09
C ILE A 43 13.84 -0.32 9.00
N HIS A 44 15.04 -0.75 8.62
CA HIS A 44 15.89 -1.61 9.45
C HIS A 44 16.94 -0.77 10.21
N GLY A 45 16.91 -0.81 11.54
CA GLY A 45 17.94 -0.18 12.38
C GLY A 45 19.10 -1.13 12.65
N ARG A 46 20.34 -0.68 12.40
CA ARG A 46 21.56 -1.28 12.98
C ARG A 46 22.26 -0.24 13.85
N LYS A 47 22.79 -0.65 15.00
CA LYS A 47 23.60 0.22 15.85
C LYS A 47 24.86 0.63 15.08
N ALA A 48 24.90 1.88 14.61
CA ALA A 48 26.09 2.48 14.02
C ALA A 48 26.91 3.15 15.13
N GLN A 49 28.19 2.82 15.25
CA GLN A 49 29.11 3.61 16.06
C GLN A 49 29.56 4.81 15.21
N VAL A 50 29.14 6.00 15.63
CA VAL A 50 29.59 7.24 14.99
C VAL A 50 31.02 7.49 15.45
N HIS A 51 31.98 7.15 14.60
CA HIS A 51 33.38 7.52 14.79
C HIS A 51 33.58 8.94 14.25
N ALA A 52 33.08 9.93 14.99
CA ALA A 52 33.44 11.32 14.74
C ALA A 52 34.80 11.58 15.39
N ASP A 53 35.78 12.01 14.60
CA ASP A 53 37.05 12.51 15.13
C ASP A 53 36.76 13.74 16.01
N LEU A 54 37.17 13.68 17.27
CA LEU A 54 36.98 14.76 18.24
C LEU A 54 37.60 16.07 17.75
N GLY A 55 38.68 16.02 16.96
CA GLY A 55 39.30 17.20 16.36
C GLY A 55 38.41 17.84 15.30
N ILE A 56 37.81 17.03 14.43
CA ILE A 56 36.89 17.49 13.37
C ILE A 56 35.60 18.05 13.99
N ALA A 57 35.04 17.38 15.01
CA ALA A 57 33.85 17.85 15.72
C ALA A 57 34.10 19.20 16.41
N ARG A 58 35.21 19.35 17.13
CA ARG A 58 35.58 20.62 17.77
C ARG A 58 35.85 21.74 16.78
N ALA A 59 36.47 21.42 15.63
CA ALA A 59 36.68 22.39 14.58
C ALA A 59 35.35 22.85 13.96
N ALA A 60 34.40 21.93 13.73
CA ALA A 60 33.08 22.27 13.20
C ALA A 60 32.24 23.13 14.17
N GLU A 61 32.45 22.99 15.48
CA GLU A 61 31.82 23.79 16.53
C GLU A 61 32.52 25.13 16.81
N ASP A 62 33.62 25.44 16.12
CA ASP A 62 34.35 26.70 16.32
C ASP A 62 33.48 27.91 15.94
N THR A 63 33.50 28.94 16.79
CA THR A 63 32.86 30.26 16.59
C THR A 63 33.29 30.97 15.30
N ASN A 64 34.44 30.58 14.73
CA ASN A 64 34.84 31.09 13.42
C ASN A 64 34.01 30.46 12.29
N ILE A 65 33.56 29.21 12.44
CA ILE A 65 32.76 28.46 11.46
C ILE A 65 31.26 28.70 11.70
N LEU A 66 30.82 28.74 12.95
CA LEU A 66 29.42 28.97 13.30
C LEU A 66 29.11 30.45 13.56
N ARG A 67 28.02 30.95 12.98
CA ARG A 67 27.53 32.33 13.13
C ARG A 67 26.12 32.31 13.70
N PRO A 68 25.75 33.29 14.56
CA PRO A 68 24.37 33.43 15.00
C PRO A 68 23.44 33.71 13.81
N TRP A 69 22.30 33.04 13.77
CA TRP A 69 21.29 33.24 12.74
C TRP A 69 20.63 34.61 12.90
N GLN A 70 20.41 35.32 11.79
CA GLN A 70 19.83 36.68 11.85
C GLN A 70 18.35 36.69 12.27
N GLY A 71 17.61 35.60 11.98
CA GLY A 71 16.22 35.44 12.40
C GLY A 71 16.05 35.05 13.87
N ASP A 72 16.97 34.27 14.43
CA ASP A 72 17.02 33.93 15.86
C ASP A 72 18.47 33.76 16.33
N PRO A 73 19.00 34.68 17.14
CA PRO A 73 20.38 34.63 17.65
C PRO A 73 20.70 33.42 18.53
N LYS A 74 19.70 32.69 19.02
CA LYS A 74 19.90 31.46 19.81
C LYS A 74 20.33 30.27 18.94
N ILE A 75 20.07 30.34 17.64
CA ILE A 75 20.43 29.30 16.68
C ILE A 75 21.75 29.71 16.03
N THR A 76 22.74 28.82 16.06
CA THR A 76 23.99 28.98 15.32
C THR A 76 23.93 28.17 14.04
N ILE A 77 24.41 28.75 12.94
CA ILE A 77 24.45 28.13 11.61
C ILE A 77 25.85 28.25 11.03
N ASP A 78 26.21 27.39 10.09
CA ASP A 78 27.49 27.47 9.39
C ASP A 78 27.60 28.81 8.64
N ARG A 79 28.77 29.46 8.70
CA ARG A 79 29.09 30.68 7.96
C ARG A 79 29.04 30.50 6.44
N PHE A 80 29.13 29.25 5.96
CA PHE A 80 28.98 28.90 4.55
C PHE A 80 27.55 28.50 4.18
N ASP A 81 26.66 28.39 5.18
CA ASP A 81 25.23 28.28 4.91
C ASP A 81 24.77 29.59 4.27
N VAL A 82 24.13 29.48 3.10
CA VAL A 82 23.63 30.63 2.31
C VAL A 82 22.78 31.56 3.16
N ARG A 83 22.04 31.00 4.13
CA ARG A 83 21.20 31.76 5.05
C ARG A 83 22.03 32.80 5.81
N SER A 84 23.23 32.46 6.28
CA SER A 84 24.08 33.37 7.07
C SER A 84 24.42 34.71 6.39
N HIS A 85 24.24 34.79 5.07
CA HIS A 85 24.47 35.97 4.24
C HIS A 85 23.19 36.76 3.88
N LEU A 86 22.00 36.26 4.21
CA LEU A 86 20.75 37.01 4.03
C LEU A 86 20.75 38.24 4.95
N SER A 87 20.15 39.35 4.52
CA SER A 87 20.01 40.54 5.35
C SER A 87 18.75 40.47 6.21
N ARG A 88 18.72 41.19 7.34
CA ARG A 88 17.53 41.27 8.19
C ARG A 88 16.29 41.81 7.47
N MET A 89 16.49 42.62 6.43
CA MET A 89 15.41 43.16 5.61
C MET A 89 14.81 42.10 4.69
N ASP A 90 15.59 41.10 4.28
CA ASP A 90 15.13 39.94 3.51
C ASP A 90 14.32 38.94 4.38
N LEU A 91 14.25 39.18 5.70
CA LEU A 91 13.51 38.38 6.68
C LEU A 91 12.23 39.09 7.18
N MET A 92 11.98 40.32 6.74
CA MET A 92 10.78 41.07 7.10
C MET A 92 9.71 40.76 6.05
N ASP A 93 8.68 40.01 6.45
CA ASP A 93 7.57 39.68 5.58
C ASP A 93 6.54 40.83 5.56
N ASP A 94 6.10 41.24 4.37
CA ASP A 94 4.99 42.18 4.16
C ASP A 94 3.67 41.64 4.75
N ASP A 95 2.74 42.51 5.15
CA ASP A 95 1.45 42.19 5.80
C ASP A 95 0.60 41.11 5.09
N ASP A 96 0.79 40.91 3.78
CA ASP A 96 0.13 39.86 2.98
C ASP A 96 0.54 38.43 3.39
N ASP A 97 1.75 38.25 3.93
CA ASP A 97 2.24 36.94 4.39
C ASP A 97 1.67 36.56 5.76
N VAL A 98 1.19 37.51 6.57
CA VAL A 98 0.55 37.21 7.87
C VAL A 98 -0.79 36.49 7.65
N VAL A 99 -1.58 36.93 6.67
CA VAL A 99 -2.86 36.29 6.32
C VAL A 99 -2.63 34.90 5.71
N ARG A 100 -1.60 34.77 4.86
CA ARG A 100 -1.19 33.48 4.29
C ARG A 100 -0.68 32.52 5.37
N LYS A 101 0.17 32.99 6.29
CA LYS A 101 0.67 32.21 7.44
C LYS A 101 -0.46 31.72 8.34
N LYS A 102 -1.44 32.58 8.67
CA LYS A 102 -2.59 32.16 9.49
C LYS A 102 -3.46 31.11 8.82
N LYS A 103 -3.69 31.22 7.51
CA LYS A 103 -4.42 30.19 6.75
C LYS A 103 -3.62 28.89 6.69
N GLN A 104 -2.30 28.99 6.46
CA GLN A 104 -1.39 27.86 6.43
C GLN A 104 -1.32 27.15 7.79
N GLU A 105 -1.25 27.89 8.89
CA GLU A 105 -1.26 27.38 10.27
C GLU A 105 -2.54 26.59 10.57
N VAL A 106 -3.71 27.07 10.13
CA VAL A 106 -4.98 26.35 10.30
C VAL A 106 -5.05 25.07 9.46
N VAL A 107 -4.46 25.06 8.27
CA VAL A 107 -4.38 23.85 7.43
C VAL A 107 -3.43 22.84 8.07
N ASP A 108 -2.25 23.30 8.48
CA ASP A 108 -1.23 22.50 9.17
C ASP A 108 -1.78 21.89 10.47
N ASP A 109 -2.57 22.65 11.23
CA ASP A 109 -3.25 22.13 12.43
C ASP A 109 -4.26 21.03 12.12
N LYS A 110 -5.03 21.13 11.02
CA LYS A 110 -5.98 20.08 10.62
C LYS A 110 -5.25 18.84 10.15
N GLU A 111 -4.21 19.02 9.34
CA GLU A 111 -3.37 17.94 8.84
C GLU A 111 -2.71 17.21 10.01
N LYS A 112 -2.15 17.93 10.99
CA LYS A 112 -1.61 17.33 12.23
C LYS A 112 -2.61 16.46 12.96
N ILE A 113 -3.85 16.93 13.16
CA ILE A 113 -4.90 16.13 13.84
C ILE A 113 -5.16 14.82 13.09
N VAL A 114 -5.28 14.89 11.77
CA VAL A 114 -5.56 13.71 10.93
C VAL A 114 -4.36 12.78 10.94
N THR A 115 -3.15 13.31 10.77
CA THR A 115 -1.89 12.55 10.80
C THR A 115 -1.69 11.84 12.13
N ASP A 116 -1.91 12.53 13.26
CA ASP A 116 -1.77 11.92 14.58
C ASP A 116 -2.84 10.85 14.81
N PHE A 117 -4.07 11.07 14.32
CA PHE A 117 -5.10 10.02 14.33
C PHE A 117 -4.67 8.80 13.52
N GLU A 118 -4.25 8.96 12.26
CA GLU A 118 -3.83 7.85 11.39
C GLU A 118 -2.63 7.09 11.98
N ARG A 119 -1.65 7.82 12.52
CA ARG A 119 -0.44 7.26 13.14
C ARG A 119 -0.76 6.36 14.33
N TYR A 120 -1.70 6.77 15.18
CA TYR A 120 -1.99 6.07 16.43
C TYR A 120 -3.28 5.25 16.41
N ARG A 121 -4.09 5.28 15.33
CA ARG A 121 -5.40 4.61 15.22
C ARG A 121 -5.36 3.16 15.71
N VAL A 122 -4.47 2.37 15.12
CA VAL A 122 -4.34 0.94 15.40
C VAL A 122 -3.83 0.69 16.82
N LEU A 123 -2.90 1.52 17.29
CA LEU A 123 -2.33 1.41 18.64
C LEU A 123 -3.40 1.68 19.71
N ILE A 124 -4.22 2.73 19.53
CA ILE A 124 -5.31 3.09 20.45
C ILE A 124 -6.37 1.98 20.48
N ILE A 125 -6.74 1.40 19.33
CA ILE A 125 -7.70 0.30 19.30
C ILE A 125 -7.13 -0.97 19.95
N ASN A 126 -5.87 -1.29 19.70
CA ASN A 126 -5.19 -2.44 20.31
C ASN A 126 -5.07 -2.29 21.83
N ASP A 127 -4.70 -1.11 22.31
CA ASP A 127 -4.63 -0.76 23.73
C ASP A 127 -6.01 -0.95 24.40
N TYR A 128 -7.06 -0.37 23.81
CA TYR A 128 -8.43 -0.52 24.30
C TYR A 128 -8.89 -1.99 24.34
N LYS A 129 -8.52 -2.80 23.34
CA LYS A 129 -8.89 -4.21 23.27
C LYS A 129 -7.97 -5.14 24.05
N GLY A 130 -6.91 -4.62 24.69
CA GLY A 130 -5.94 -5.41 25.43
C GLY A 130 -5.10 -6.34 24.55
N VAL A 131 -4.91 -6.00 23.27
CA VAL A 131 -4.06 -6.78 22.36
C VAL A 131 -2.60 -6.48 22.70
N SER A 132 -1.88 -7.48 23.21
CA SER A 132 -0.46 -7.30 23.51
C SER A 132 0.35 -7.00 22.25
N GLU A 133 1.27 -6.05 22.34
CA GLU A 133 2.16 -5.66 21.25
C GLU A 133 2.91 -6.86 20.67
N LYS A 134 3.45 -7.73 21.53
CA LYS A 134 4.14 -8.96 21.11
C LYS A 134 3.27 -9.87 20.24
N SER A 135 1.98 -10.02 20.58
CA SER A 135 1.06 -10.82 19.78
C SER A 135 0.73 -10.16 18.44
N TYR A 136 0.60 -8.84 18.41
CA TYR A 136 0.31 -8.08 17.21
C TYR A 136 1.50 -8.04 16.24
N LEU A 137 2.70 -7.79 16.76
CA LEU A 137 3.96 -7.88 16.01
C LEU A 137 4.20 -9.29 15.46
N LYS A 138 3.84 -10.33 16.21
CA LYS A 138 3.90 -11.70 15.69
C LYS A 138 2.93 -11.89 14.53
N LYS A 139 1.70 -11.37 14.59
CA LYS A 139 0.75 -11.43 13.47
C LYS A 139 1.27 -10.69 12.22
N ILE A 140 1.88 -9.51 12.42
CA ILE A 140 2.54 -8.75 11.34
C ILE A 140 3.64 -9.61 10.71
N SER A 141 4.58 -10.10 11.53
CA SER A 141 5.68 -10.95 11.08
C SER A 141 5.20 -12.21 10.37
N ASP A 142 4.25 -12.93 10.95
CA ASP A 142 3.72 -14.16 10.37
C ASP A 142 3.13 -13.84 8.99
N ARG A 143 2.38 -12.76 8.79
CA ARG A 143 1.84 -12.44 7.46
C ARG A 143 2.92 -11.98 6.48
N GLU A 144 3.78 -11.06 6.88
CA GLU A 144 4.80 -10.47 6.00
C GLU A 144 5.80 -11.53 5.50
N PHE A 145 6.22 -12.45 6.37
CA PHE A 145 7.21 -13.47 6.02
C PHE A 145 6.57 -14.76 5.46
N TRP A 146 5.35 -15.14 5.87
CA TRP A 146 4.72 -16.39 5.42
C TRP A 146 4.20 -16.34 3.98
N HIS A 147 3.77 -15.17 3.48
CA HIS A 147 3.39 -15.04 2.07
C HIS A 147 4.61 -15.20 1.13
N ALA A 148 5.78 -14.70 1.52
CA ALA A 148 7.02 -14.89 0.76
C ALA A 148 7.41 -16.39 0.69
N GLU A 149 7.22 -17.14 1.77
CA GLU A 149 7.54 -18.56 1.83
C GLU A 149 6.51 -19.43 1.07
N LYS A 150 5.21 -19.09 1.11
CA LYS A 150 4.16 -19.73 0.29
C LYS A 150 4.35 -19.47 -1.22
N GLU A 151 4.70 -18.26 -1.63
CA GLU A 151 5.00 -17.94 -3.03
C GLU A 151 6.27 -18.66 -3.51
N HIS A 152 7.30 -18.73 -2.67
CA HIS A 152 8.54 -19.44 -2.99
C HIS A 152 8.32 -20.95 -3.08
N SER A 153 7.54 -21.54 -2.17
CA SER A 153 7.19 -22.96 -2.20
C SER A 153 6.29 -23.33 -3.38
N LYS A 154 5.27 -22.51 -3.71
CA LYS A 154 4.44 -22.68 -4.91
C LYS A 154 5.28 -22.60 -6.19
N LYS A 155 6.23 -21.65 -6.29
CA LYS A 155 7.17 -21.56 -7.42
C LYS A 155 8.08 -22.79 -7.52
N MET A 156 8.62 -23.26 -6.41
CA MET A 156 9.45 -24.47 -6.35
C MET A 156 8.65 -25.73 -6.72
N GLU A 157 7.38 -25.82 -6.32
CA GLU A 157 6.49 -26.92 -6.69
C GLU A 157 6.11 -26.86 -8.18
N ALA A 158 5.84 -25.66 -8.72
CA ALA A 158 5.58 -25.45 -10.14
C ALA A 158 6.81 -25.80 -11.01
N GLU A 159 8.02 -25.46 -10.55
CA GLU A 159 9.26 -25.89 -11.22
C GLU A 159 9.46 -27.40 -11.16
N LYS A 160 9.18 -28.05 -10.03
CA LYS A 160 9.21 -29.53 -9.92
C LYS A 160 8.16 -30.19 -10.82
N LYS A 161 6.98 -29.60 -10.97
CA LYS A 161 5.92 -30.05 -11.88
C LYS A 161 6.32 -29.86 -13.35
N LYS A 162 6.96 -28.75 -13.72
CA LYS A 162 7.54 -28.55 -15.06
C LYS A 162 8.65 -29.55 -15.37
N LYS A 163 9.61 -29.74 -14.45
CA LYS A 163 10.72 -30.71 -14.59
C LYS A 163 10.25 -32.16 -14.66
N SER A 164 9.10 -32.50 -14.06
CA SER A 164 8.50 -33.85 -14.13
C SER A 164 7.59 -34.04 -15.36
N ALA A 165 7.00 -32.96 -15.89
CA ALA A 165 6.30 -32.99 -17.17
C ALA A 165 7.27 -33.16 -18.36
N GLU A 166 8.44 -32.52 -18.33
CA GLU A 166 9.51 -32.69 -19.33
C GLU A 166 10.07 -34.11 -19.38
N LYS A 167 10.03 -34.83 -18.24
CA LYS A 167 10.49 -36.23 -18.12
C LYS A 167 9.43 -37.27 -18.46
N LYS A 168 8.17 -36.87 -18.69
CA LYS A 168 7.11 -37.76 -19.20
C LYS A 168 7.02 -37.64 -20.71
N SER A 169 8.07 -38.05 -21.41
CA SER A 169 7.98 -38.30 -22.86
C SER A 169 7.15 -39.57 -23.07
N THR A 170 6.01 -39.44 -23.74
CA THR A 170 5.18 -40.57 -24.19
C THR A 170 5.96 -41.39 -25.21
N ILE A 171 6.53 -42.52 -24.78
CA ILE A 171 7.04 -43.55 -25.69
C ILE A 171 5.81 -44.23 -26.30
N GLY A 172 5.55 -43.96 -27.58
CA GLY A 172 4.54 -44.69 -28.35
C GLY A 172 5.06 -46.09 -28.68
N PHE A 173 4.40 -47.12 -28.16
CA PHE A 173 4.59 -48.50 -28.62
C PHE A 173 3.58 -48.79 -29.74
N SER A 174 4.06 -49.34 -30.86
CA SER A 174 3.25 -49.88 -31.95
C SER A 174 3.47 -51.38 -32.06
N TYR A 175 2.39 -52.17 -32.13
CA TYR A 175 2.43 -53.54 -32.63
C TYR A 175 1.90 -53.56 -34.08
N GLU A 176 2.46 -54.44 -34.90
CA GLU A 176 2.40 -54.45 -36.36
C GLU A 176 1.02 -54.65 -37.02
N ASP A 177 -0.10 -54.66 -36.30
CA ASP A 177 -1.42 -54.89 -36.95
C ASP A 177 -2.65 -54.35 -36.20
N SER A 178 -2.72 -53.05 -35.87
CA SER A 178 -4.00 -52.36 -35.55
C SER A 178 -3.93 -50.83 -35.58
N GLU A 179 -5.06 -50.19 -35.89
CA GLU A 179 -5.24 -48.75 -36.13
C GLU A 179 -4.77 -47.84 -34.97
N VAL A 180 -4.11 -46.74 -35.36
CA VAL A 180 -3.52 -45.74 -34.46
C VAL A 180 -4.60 -44.88 -33.79
N VAL A 181 -4.91 -45.15 -32.54
CA VAL A 181 -5.70 -44.24 -31.69
C VAL A 181 -4.87 -43.00 -31.33
N LYS A 182 -5.15 -41.87 -31.98
CA LYS A 182 -4.59 -40.57 -31.61
C LYS A 182 -5.13 -40.17 -30.23
N GLY A 183 -4.26 -40.18 -29.22
CA GLY A 183 -4.55 -39.61 -27.91
C GLY A 183 -4.91 -38.12 -28.03
N GLY A 184 -6.15 -37.78 -27.69
CA GLY A 184 -6.64 -36.41 -27.69
C GLY A 184 -5.88 -35.56 -26.67
N LYS A 185 -5.38 -34.39 -27.11
CA LYS A 185 -5.06 -33.28 -26.21
C LYS A 185 -6.36 -32.83 -25.56
N GLY A 186 -6.62 -33.32 -24.34
CA GLY A 186 -7.53 -32.64 -23.44
C GLY A 186 -6.84 -31.36 -22.99
N ASP A 187 -7.23 -30.22 -23.57
CA ASP A 187 -6.96 -28.91 -23.00
C ASP A 187 -7.57 -28.90 -21.59
N LYS A 188 -6.72 -29.11 -20.60
CA LYS A 188 -7.07 -28.87 -19.20
C LYS A 188 -6.97 -27.35 -19.04
N GLU A 189 -8.08 -26.66 -19.24
CA GLU A 189 -8.25 -25.30 -18.73
C GLU A 189 -7.94 -25.35 -17.22
N LEU A 190 -6.76 -24.87 -16.87
CA LEU A 190 -6.41 -24.55 -15.49
C LEU A 190 -7.36 -23.41 -15.12
N SER A 191 -8.39 -23.75 -14.33
CA SER A 191 -9.19 -22.78 -13.62
C SER A 191 -8.26 -21.99 -12.71
N ASP A 192 -7.91 -20.79 -13.13
CA ASP A 192 -7.12 -19.79 -12.42
C ASP A 192 -8.03 -18.93 -11.50
N GLU A 193 -9.31 -19.31 -11.38
CA GLU A 193 -10.34 -18.57 -10.64
C GLU A 193 -10.14 -18.65 -9.11
N GLU A 194 -9.47 -19.69 -8.59
CA GLU A 194 -9.22 -19.80 -7.14
C GLU A 194 -8.12 -18.86 -6.62
N SER A 195 -7.28 -18.27 -7.48
CA SER A 195 -6.31 -17.24 -7.05
C SER A 195 -6.93 -15.83 -6.99
N GLU A 196 -8.17 -15.65 -7.43
CA GLU A 196 -8.82 -14.33 -7.53
C GLU A 196 -9.36 -13.80 -6.20
N GLU A 197 -9.69 -14.67 -5.24
CA GLU A 197 -10.34 -14.27 -3.97
C GLU A 197 -9.37 -14.16 -2.78
N GLU A 198 -8.24 -14.87 -2.76
CA GLU A 198 -7.33 -14.89 -1.59
C GLU A 198 -6.50 -13.59 -1.43
N MET A 199 -6.35 -12.79 -2.49
CA MET A 199 -5.46 -11.63 -2.52
C MET A 199 -6.09 -10.31 -2.05
N ASP A 200 -7.43 -10.21 -2.01
CA ASP A 200 -8.14 -9.02 -1.48
C ASP A 200 -8.20 -9.04 0.06
N ASN A 201 -7.86 -10.18 0.68
CA ASN A 201 -7.77 -10.35 2.14
C ASN A 201 -6.49 -9.76 2.76
N MET A 202 -5.71 -9.00 2.00
CA MET A 202 -4.45 -8.36 2.42
C MET A 202 -4.64 -7.08 3.26
N GLN A 203 -5.88 -6.63 3.50
CA GLN A 203 -6.18 -5.46 4.33
C GLN A 203 -6.61 -5.78 5.77
N ASP A 204 -6.85 -7.05 6.09
CA ASP A 204 -7.50 -7.46 7.35
C ASP A 204 -6.54 -7.61 8.56
N LEU A 205 -5.45 -6.84 8.60
CA LEU A 205 -4.52 -6.89 9.74
C LEU A 205 -4.96 -6.04 10.93
N ASP A 206 -5.73 -4.99 10.63
CA ASP A 206 -6.13 -4.00 11.60
C ASP A 206 -7.23 -4.57 12.49
N VAL A 207 -7.11 -4.32 13.78
CA VAL A 207 -8.13 -4.71 14.73
C VAL A 207 -9.21 -3.63 14.71
N ASP A 208 -10.39 -3.94 14.18
CA ASP A 208 -11.45 -2.93 13.98
C ASP A 208 -12.33 -2.71 15.20
N LEU A 209 -12.57 -1.46 15.56
CA LEU A 209 -13.52 -1.08 16.61
C LEU A 209 -14.85 -0.63 15.99
N ASP A 210 -15.93 -1.39 16.21
CA ASP A 210 -17.25 -1.02 15.69
C ASP A 210 -17.80 0.21 16.44
N THR A 211 -17.84 1.34 15.73
CA THR A 211 -18.30 2.61 16.29
C THR A 211 -19.82 2.70 16.42
N ALA A 212 -20.58 1.83 15.73
CA ALA A 212 -22.04 1.81 15.79
C ALA A 212 -22.58 1.15 17.06
N ALA A 213 -21.87 0.14 17.56
CA ALA A 213 -22.20 -0.59 18.79
C ALA A 213 -21.58 0.03 20.06
N LEU A 214 -20.89 1.17 19.95
CA LEU A 214 -20.10 1.72 21.05
C LEU A 214 -20.95 2.52 22.06
N ASN A 215 -21.01 2.03 23.30
CA ASN A 215 -21.68 2.74 24.41
C ASN A 215 -21.02 4.11 24.71
N PRO A 216 -21.75 5.10 25.25
CA PRO A 216 -21.20 6.40 25.60
C PRO A 216 -20.04 6.33 26.62
N GLU A 217 -20.11 5.39 27.56
CA GLU A 217 -19.04 5.11 28.53
C GLU A 217 -17.77 4.63 27.82
N THR A 218 -17.94 3.67 26.91
CA THR A 218 -16.85 3.13 26.10
C THR A 218 -16.22 4.18 25.21
N GLN A 219 -17.02 5.05 24.60
CA GLN A 219 -16.51 6.18 23.80
C GLN A 219 -15.65 7.12 24.65
N ARG A 220 -15.99 7.36 25.92
CA ARG A 220 -15.15 8.17 26.82
C ARG A 220 -13.82 7.49 27.13
N ILE A 221 -13.83 6.18 27.39
CA ILE A 221 -12.61 5.41 27.66
C ILE A 221 -11.68 5.44 26.44
N VAL A 222 -12.20 5.17 25.25
CA VAL A 222 -11.41 5.14 24.01
C VAL A 222 -10.89 6.54 23.66
N ASN A 223 -11.71 7.59 23.82
CA ASN A 223 -11.24 8.96 23.63
C ASN A 223 -10.14 9.35 24.62
N LYS A 224 -10.23 8.88 25.87
CA LYS A 224 -9.18 9.10 26.87
C LYS A 224 -7.89 8.37 26.51
N SER A 225 -7.96 7.12 26.05
CA SER A 225 -6.78 6.42 25.52
C SER A 225 -6.19 7.21 24.34
N GLY A 226 -7.02 7.68 23.40
CA GLY A 226 -6.55 8.52 22.30
C GLY A 226 -5.82 9.81 22.73
N GLU A 227 -6.26 10.45 23.81
CA GLU A 227 -5.58 11.62 24.39
C GLU A 227 -4.16 11.29 24.88
N GLU A 228 -3.95 10.10 25.44
CA GLU A 228 -2.64 9.65 25.93
C GLU A 228 -1.64 9.45 24.78
N PHE A 229 -2.13 9.10 23.58
CA PHE A 229 -1.32 8.97 22.36
C PHE A 229 -1.13 10.29 21.59
N GLY A 230 -1.71 11.40 22.06
CA GLY A 230 -1.57 12.72 21.43
C GLY A 230 -2.65 13.05 20.40
N VAL A 231 -3.69 12.21 20.25
CA VAL A 231 -4.88 12.59 19.47
C VAL A 231 -5.62 13.69 20.23
N ARG A 232 -6.13 14.69 19.51
CA ARG A 232 -6.84 15.81 20.13
C ARG A 232 -8.03 15.33 20.97
N ARG A 233 -8.15 15.89 22.16
CA ARG A 233 -9.13 15.57 23.19
C ARG A 233 -10.56 15.38 22.66
N GLY A 234 -11.14 14.22 23.00
CA GLY A 234 -12.52 13.86 22.65
C GLY A 234 -12.80 13.59 21.16
N LEU A 235 -11.80 13.64 20.28
CA LEU A 235 -12.03 13.53 18.83
C LEU A 235 -11.78 12.15 18.24
N PHE A 236 -11.13 11.24 18.96
CA PHE A 236 -10.75 9.94 18.41
C PHE A 236 -11.96 9.16 17.83
N CYS A 237 -13.04 9.01 18.60
CA CYS A 237 -14.23 8.30 18.12
C CYS A 237 -14.93 9.00 16.96
N ALA A 238 -14.84 10.33 16.85
CA ALA A 238 -15.42 11.08 15.74
C ALA A 238 -14.59 10.88 14.46
N LEU A 239 -13.27 10.95 14.57
CA LEU A 239 -12.33 10.68 13.48
C LEU A 239 -12.44 9.22 13.00
N LEU A 240 -12.57 8.26 13.92
CA LEU A 240 -12.77 6.85 13.58
C LEU A 240 -14.08 6.60 12.82
N LYS A 241 -15.17 7.31 13.19
CA LYS A 241 -16.44 7.23 12.44
C LYS A 241 -16.31 7.80 11.03
N ALA A 242 -15.62 8.94 10.90
CA ALA A 242 -15.38 9.57 9.60
C ALA A 242 -14.53 8.67 8.69
N ASP A 243 -13.48 8.06 9.24
CA ASP A 243 -12.61 7.10 8.56
C ASP A 243 -13.38 5.85 8.10
N GLN A 244 -14.18 5.24 8.97
CA GLN A 244 -15.04 4.11 8.60
C GLN A 244 -16.05 4.48 7.50
N GLN A 245 -16.58 5.71 7.51
CA GLN A 245 -17.46 6.18 6.45
C GLN A 245 -16.70 6.35 5.13
N ALA A 246 -15.52 6.98 5.14
CA ALA A 246 -14.69 7.15 3.96
C ALA A 246 -14.30 5.81 3.32
N LEU A 247 -13.98 4.80 4.14
CA LEU A 247 -13.72 3.43 3.67
C LEU A 247 -14.95 2.80 3.00
N ARG A 248 -16.15 2.95 3.59
CA ARG A 248 -17.40 2.46 2.98
C ARG A 248 -17.69 3.17 1.66
N ASP A 249 -17.53 4.49 1.60
CA ASP A 249 -17.76 5.28 0.40
C ASP A 249 -16.78 4.89 -0.72
N ALA A 250 -15.50 4.68 -0.38
CA ALA A 250 -14.48 4.19 -1.31
C ALA A 250 -14.81 2.78 -1.84
N ALA A 251 -15.26 1.88 -0.96
CA ALA A 251 -15.69 0.53 -1.35
C ALA A 251 -16.91 0.57 -2.28
N GLN A 252 -17.91 1.42 -1.98
CA GLN A 252 -19.06 1.63 -2.85
C GLN A 252 -18.65 2.19 -4.21
N LEU A 253 -17.74 3.16 -4.25
CA LEU A 253 -17.23 3.73 -5.50
C LEU A 253 -16.50 2.66 -6.34
N LYS A 254 -15.64 1.85 -5.71
CA LYS A 254 -14.96 0.70 -6.37
C LYS A 254 -15.98 -0.30 -6.93
N GLN A 255 -17.07 -0.55 -6.21
CA GLN A 255 -18.15 -1.43 -6.67
C GLN A 255 -18.89 -0.84 -7.87
N ILE A 256 -19.21 0.46 -7.83
CA ILE A 256 -19.84 1.18 -8.95
C ILE A 256 -18.94 1.13 -10.18
N ASP A 257 -17.64 1.37 -10.03
CA ASP A 257 -16.69 1.32 -11.14
C ASP A 257 -16.54 -0.10 -11.70
N ARG A 258 -16.56 -1.14 -10.85
CA ARG A 258 -16.60 -2.54 -11.29
C ARG A 258 -17.87 -2.84 -12.09
N GLN A 259 -19.03 -2.38 -11.63
CA GLN A 259 -20.30 -2.55 -12.33
C GLN A 259 -20.31 -1.80 -13.66
N LYS A 260 -19.82 -0.55 -13.69
CA LYS A 260 -19.66 0.23 -14.93
C LYS A 260 -18.74 -0.47 -15.92
N ALA A 261 -17.61 -1.02 -15.47
CA ALA A 261 -16.71 -1.80 -16.32
C ALA A 261 -17.40 -3.05 -16.89
N GLN A 262 -18.17 -3.78 -16.08
CA GLN A 262 -18.93 -4.95 -16.52
C GLN A 262 -20.05 -4.61 -17.51
N LEU A 263 -20.70 -3.45 -17.35
CA LEU A 263 -21.74 -2.96 -18.25
C LEU A 263 -21.16 -2.42 -19.56
N SER A 264 -20.00 -1.74 -19.51
CA SER A 264 -19.27 -1.28 -20.70
C SER A 264 -18.82 -2.42 -21.60
N VAL A 265 -18.57 -3.62 -21.06
CA VAL A 265 -18.27 -4.82 -21.85
C VAL A 265 -19.54 -5.42 -22.48
N ARG A 266 -20.72 -5.14 -21.94
CA ARG A 266 -22.02 -5.60 -22.47
C ARG A 266 -22.62 -4.69 -23.54
N THR A 267 -22.31 -3.40 -23.54
CA THR A 267 -22.86 -2.43 -24.51
C THR A 267 -22.16 -2.40 -25.87
N HIS A 268 -21.10 -3.21 -26.05
CA HIS A 268 -20.43 -3.43 -27.35
C HIS A 268 -20.77 -4.78 -27.99
N LYS A 269 -21.88 -5.41 -27.61
CA LYS A 269 -22.44 -6.57 -28.33
C LYS A 269 -23.39 -6.17 -29.43
#